data_AF-A0AAN8JYF0-F1
#
_entry.id   AF-A0AAN8JYF0-F1
#
_cell.length_a   1.000
_cell.length_b   1.000
_cell.length_c   1.000
_cell.angle_alpha   90.00
_cell.angle_beta   90.00
_cell.angle_gamma   90.00
#
_symmetry.space_group_name_H-M   'P 1'
#
loop_
_entity.id
_entity.type
_entity.pdbx_description
1 polymer ?
#
loop_
_entity_poly.entity_id
_entity_poly.type
_entity_poly.pdbx_seq_one_letter_code
_entity_poly.pdbx_strand_id
1 'polypeptide(L)'
;MSQEGAKEKVGGLAYEVILKPATVNEAPLRPVTPPKEKVISEADILNKLKKAEERRLSLEAQRLEQLAKERAKAQEIVAKAQEESKIFSEETEKKLRKAMEANKENRETQINALRERLREHLVKVQEVCSRSDQMSKELEQKLTIKYSTYEENRQEQLQKMMDRLKDHATHIQEVCKASESMNRASEEKIITKMETALKNREEQYRALQERLQEHERRIEEVRRNKQNIEQQVVSEGQA
;
A
#
# COMPACT_ATOMS: atom_id res chain seq x y z
N MET A 1 104.34 -30.06 121.19
CA MET A 1 103.89 -31.20 120.36
C MET A 1 102.37 -31.15 120.32
N SER A 2 101.76 -30.34 119.46
CA SER A 2 100.30 -30.22 119.40
C SER A 2 99.74 -31.33 118.51
N GLN A 3 98.99 -32.24 119.13
CA GLN A 3 98.20 -33.27 118.46
C GLN A 3 96.90 -32.63 117.92
N GLU A 4 96.59 -32.82 116.64
CA GLU A 4 95.23 -32.70 116.11
C GLU A 4 94.82 -34.07 115.56
N GLY A 5 93.80 -34.64 116.18
CA GLY A 5 93.50 -36.08 116.16
C GLY A 5 92.96 -36.61 114.84
N ALA A 6 93.42 -37.80 114.48
CA ALA A 6 92.86 -38.60 113.40
C ALA A 6 91.34 -38.79 113.58
N LYS A 7 90.57 -38.56 112.51
CA LYS A 7 89.12 -38.77 112.50
C LYS A 7 88.85 -40.20 112.04
N GLU A 8 88.55 -41.08 113.00
CA GLU A 8 88.10 -42.44 112.70
C GLU A 8 86.66 -42.44 112.19
N LYS A 9 86.44 -43.15 111.08
CA LYS A 9 85.12 -43.58 110.65
C LYS A 9 85.14 -45.08 110.41
N VAL A 10 83.95 -45.72 110.44
CA VAL A 10 83.74 -47.18 110.43
C VAL A 10 84.45 -47.92 109.27
N GLY A 11 84.90 -47.21 108.23
CA GLY A 11 85.66 -47.78 107.09
C GLY A 11 87.16 -47.43 107.02
N GLY A 12 87.75 -46.80 108.05
CA GLY A 12 89.18 -46.49 108.09
C GLY A 12 89.55 -45.18 108.80
N LEU A 13 90.84 -45.01 109.05
CA LEU A 13 91.43 -43.88 109.77
C LEU A 13 91.93 -42.81 108.78
N ALA A 14 91.38 -41.59 108.86
CA ALA A 14 91.93 -40.45 108.13
C ALA A 14 92.76 -39.59 109.08
N TYR A 15 94.04 -39.44 108.76
CA TYR A 15 94.97 -38.57 109.48
C TYR A 15 95.77 -37.73 108.50
N GLU A 16 96.03 -36.48 108.87
CA GLU A 16 96.81 -35.55 108.08
C GLU A 16 98.28 -35.62 108.53
N VAL A 17 99.17 -36.01 107.62
CA VAL A 17 100.61 -36.09 107.89
C VAL A 17 101.31 -34.94 107.23
N ILE A 18 101.78 -33.99 108.04
CA ILE A 18 102.57 -32.85 107.57
C ILE A 18 104.04 -33.18 107.80
N LEU A 19 104.72 -33.66 106.75
CA LEU A 19 106.15 -34.02 106.81
C LEU A 19 107.07 -32.79 106.93
N LYS A 20 106.63 -31.65 106.40
CA LYS A 20 107.28 -30.34 106.55
C LYS A 20 106.18 -29.27 106.50
N PRO A 21 106.07 -28.38 107.51
CA PRO A 21 105.05 -27.34 107.49
C PRO A 21 105.30 -26.35 106.35
N ALA A 22 104.23 -25.79 105.78
CA ALA A 22 104.33 -24.80 104.72
C ALA A 22 105.16 -23.60 105.19
N THR A 23 106.18 -23.21 104.43
CA THR A 23 107.12 -22.13 104.79
C THR A 23 106.52 -20.73 104.66
N VAL A 24 105.33 -20.60 104.08
CA VAL A 24 104.57 -19.34 103.95
C VAL A 24 103.12 -19.61 104.36
N ASN A 25 102.63 -18.87 105.34
CA ASN A 25 101.29 -19.01 105.94
C ASN A 25 100.16 -18.28 105.16
N GLU A 26 100.40 -17.91 103.90
CA GLU A 26 99.41 -17.19 103.09
C GLU A 26 98.66 -18.14 102.15
N ALA A 27 97.33 -18.07 102.21
CA ALA A 27 96.45 -18.81 101.31
C ALA A 27 96.71 -18.41 99.84
N PRO A 28 96.65 -19.35 98.87
CA PRO A 28 96.94 -19.03 97.48
C PRO A 28 96.01 -17.92 96.97
N LEU A 29 96.59 -16.87 96.39
CA LEU A 29 95.86 -15.79 95.72
C LEU A 29 95.03 -16.40 94.57
N ARG A 30 93.72 -16.57 94.80
CA ARG A 30 92.79 -16.98 93.75
C ARG A 30 92.63 -15.81 92.77
N PRO A 31 92.58 -16.06 91.45
CA PRO A 31 92.29 -15.01 90.49
C PRO A 31 90.96 -14.33 90.84
N VAL A 32 90.89 -13.01 90.63
CA VAL A 32 89.70 -12.18 90.90
C VAL A 32 88.50 -12.81 90.19
N THR A 33 87.60 -13.40 90.96
CA THR A 33 86.33 -13.89 90.44
C THR A 33 85.55 -12.70 89.85
N PRO A 34 84.80 -12.88 88.74
CA PRO A 34 83.97 -11.81 88.20
C PRO A 34 83.07 -11.20 89.30
N PRO A 35 82.73 -9.89 89.22
CA PRO A 35 81.92 -9.23 90.21
C PRO A 35 80.66 -10.06 90.50
N LYS A 36 80.35 -10.29 91.79
CA LYS A 36 79.15 -11.03 92.21
C LYS A 36 77.96 -10.52 91.38
N GLU A 37 77.33 -11.43 90.64
CA GLU A 37 76.23 -11.11 89.75
C GLU A 37 75.19 -10.27 90.49
N LYS A 38 74.78 -9.14 89.88
CA LYS A 38 73.64 -8.36 90.38
C LYS A 38 72.45 -9.32 90.49
N VAL A 39 71.81 -9.35 91.65
CA VAL A 39 70.64 -10.20 91.89
C VAL A 39 69.57 -9.81 90.89
N ILE A 40 69.33 -10.68 89.91
CA ILE A 40 68.34 -10.46 88.86
C ILE A 40 66.96 -10.49 89.55
N SER A 41 66.21 -9.39 89.47
CA SER A 41 64.86 -9.33 90.02
C SER A 41 63.89 -10.15 89.16
N GLU A 42 62.85 -10.70 89.78
CA GLU A 42 61.77 -11.42 89.08
C GLU A 42 61.19 -10.58 87.93
N ALA A 43 61.05 -9.27 88.12
CA ALA A 43 60.59 -8.34 87.10
C ALA A 43 61.52 -8.28 85.87
N ASP A 44 62.85 -8.36 86.07
CA ASP A 44 63.83 -8.36 84.99
C ASP A 44 63.79 -9.67 84.18
N ILE A 45 63.53 -10.80 84.85
CA ILE A 45 63.34 -12.11 84.21
C ILE A 45 62.09 -12.08 83.35
N LEU A 46 60.96 -11.61 83.89
CA LEU A 46 59.70 -11.48 83.17
C LEU A 46 59.82 -10.55 81.96
N ASN A 47 60.52 -9.43 82.09
CA ASN A 47 60.74 -8.49 80.99
C ASN A 47 61.59 -9.12 79.86
N LYS A 48 62.63 -9.90 80.21
CA LYS A 48 63.41 -10.65 79.21
C LYS A 48 62.58 -11.71 78.48
N LEU A 49 61.70 -12.41 79.19
CA LEU A 49 60.77 -13.38 78.60
C LEU A 49 59.76 -12.71 77.67
N LYS A 50 59.14 -11.60 78.10
CA LYS A 50 58.22 -10.80 77.26
C LYS A 50 58.89 -10.31 75.98
N LYS A 51 60.10 -9.76 76.06
CA LYS A 51 60.88 -9.35 74.87
C LYS A 51 61.26 -10.52 73.95
N ALA A 52 61.42 -11.73 74.47
CA ALA A 52 61.64 -12.92 73.63
C ALA A 52 60.34 -13.35 72.93
N GLU A 53 59.21 -13.28 73.63
CA GLU A 53 57.90 -13.56 73.07
C GLU A 53 57.49 -12.53 72.00
N GLU A 54 57.66 -11.23 72.25
CA GLU A 54 57.39 -10.17 71.27
C GLU A 54 58.24 -10.33 70.01
N ARG A 55 59.52 -10.72 70.14
CA ARG A 55 60.37 -11.04 68.98
C ARG A 55 59.86 -12.26 68.21
N ARG A 56 59.44 -13.32 68.91
CA ARG A 56 58.84 -14.51 68.28
C ARG A 56 57.58 -14.10 67.49
N LEU A 57 56.69 -13.33 68.13
CA LEU A 57 55.43 -12.88 67.55
C LEU A 57 55.66 -11.95 66.34
N SER A 58 56.64 -11.04 66.43
CA SER A 58 57.01 -10.15 65.33
C SER A 58 57.55 -10.91 64.11
N LEU A 59 58.42 -11.90 64.33
CA LEU A 59 58.93 -12.76 63.25
C LEU A 59 57.82 -13.62 62.62
N GLU A 60 56.91 -14.12 63.44
CA GLU A 60 55.74 -14.86 62.97
C GLU A 60 54.80 -13.98 62.14
N ALA A 61 54.49 -12.77 62.62
CA ALA A 61 53.69 -11.79 61.89
C ALA A 61 54.34 -11.41 60.55
N GLN A 62 55.66 -11.18 60.52
CA GLN A 62 56.39 -10.86 59.28
C GLN A 62 56.31 -12.02 58.27
N ARG A 63 56.44 -13.27 58.73
CA ARG A 63 56.28 -14.46 57.87
C ARG A 63 54.86 -14.59 57.34
N LEU A 64 53.86 -14.38 58.18
CA LEU A 64 52.45 -14.38 57.75
C LEU A 64 52.15 -13.28 56.75
N GLU A 65 52.72 -12.08 56.93
CA GLU A 65 52.57 -10.98 55.98
C GLU A 65 53.20 -11.30 54.62
N GLN A 66 54.39 -11.93 54.60
CA GLN A 66 55.03 -12.39 53.36
C GLN A 66 54.18 -13.44 52.63
N LEU A 67 53.68 -14.45 53.35
CA LEU A 67 52.78 -15.46 52.78
C LEU A 67 51.47 -14.86 52.27
N ALA A 68 50.90 -13.87 52.96
CA ALA A 68 49.72 -13.16 52.51
C ALA A 68 49.98 -12.36 51.23
N LYS A 69 51.14 -11.69 51.12
CA LYS A 69 51.56 -10.98 49.90
C LYS A 69 51.77 -11.92 48.72
N GLU A 70 52.38 -13.09 48.93
CA GLU A 70 52.55 -14.11 47.88
C GLU A 70 51.20 -14.67 47.42
N ARG A 71 50.28 -14.96 48.35
CA ARG A 71 48.92 -15.40 48.04
C ARG A 71 48.14 -14.35 47.26
N ALA A 72 48.22 -13.08 47.65
CA ALA A 72 47.56 -11.99 46.94
C ALA A 72 48.06 -11.85 45.50
N LYS A 73 49.38 -11.91 45.28
CA LYS A 73 49.98 -11.92 43.94
C LYS A 73 49.52 -13.11 43.10
N ALA A 74 49.47 -14.31 43.70
CA ALA A 74 48.98 -15.49 42.99
C ALA A 74 47.52 -15.33 42.56
N GLN A 75 46.67 -14.77 43.43
CA GLN A 75 45.27 -14.47 43.10
C GLN A 75 45.14 -13.41 42.00
N GLU A 76 45.95 -12.36 42.03
CA GLU A 76 45.97 -11.32 41.00
C GLU A 76 46.37 -11.89 39.63
N ILE A 77 47.40 -12.74 39.58
CA ILE A 77 47.84 -13.41 38.35
C ILE A 77 46.72 -14.29 37.78
N VAL A 78 46.04 -15.08 38.63
CA VAL A 78 44.93 -15.94 38.19
C VAL A 78 43.76 -15.09 37.69
N ALA A 79 43.38 -14.03 38.41
CA ALA A 79 42.31 -13.13 38.00
C ALA A 79 42.63 -12.44 36.66
N LYS A 80 43.88 -12.01 36.47
CA LYS A 80 44.33 -11.39 35.22
C LYS A 80 44.30 -12.38 34.05
N ALA A 81 44.75 -13.61 34.25
CA ALA A 81 44.68 -14.65 33.23
C ALA A 81 43.23 -14.98 32.84
N GLN A 82 42.30 -15.01 33.81
CA GLN A 82 40.88 -15.20 33.55
C GLN A 82 40.28 -14.03 32.77
N GLU A 83 40.63 -12.79 33.11
CA GLU A 83 40.15 -11.60 32.42
C GLU A 83 40.66 -11.54 30.98
N GLU A 84 41.95 -11.83 30.74
CA GLU A 84 42.50 -11.92 29.38
C GLU A 84 41.80 -12.99 28.54
N SER A 85 41.52 -14.16 29.13
CA SER A 85 40.74 -15.21 28.46
C SER A 85 39.33 -14.76 28.13
N LYS A 86 38.69 -14.00 29.01
CA LYS A 86 37.34 -13.48 28.82
C LYS A 86 37.30 -12.43 27.71
N ILE A 87 38.22 -11.46 27.74
CA ILE A 87 38.37 -10.43 26.69
C ILE A 87 38.59 -11.10 25.33
N PHE A 88 39.49 -12.09 25.26
CA PHE A 88 39.73 -12.82 24.03
C PHE A 88 38.47 -13.52 23.50
N SER A 89 37.70 -14.16 24.38
CA SER A 89 36.43 -14.80 24.02
C SER A 89 35.42 -13.78 23.49
N GLU A 90 35.23 -12.66 24.19
CA GLU A 90 34.29 -11.60 23.81
C GLU A 90 34.67 -10.94 22.48
N GLU A 91 35.95 -10.64 22.27
CA GLU A 91 36.43 -10.08 21.00
C GLU A 91 36.23 -11.04 19.82
N THR A 92 36.52 -12.32 20.04
CA THR A 92 36.37 -13.35 19.02
C THR A 92 34.90 -13.54 18.66
N GLU A 93 34.01 -13.56 19.66
CA GLU A 93 32.57 -13.61 19.44
C GLU A 93 32.07 -12.39 18.65
N LYS A 94 32.52 -11.18 19.02
CA LYS A 94 32.16 -9.94 18.33
C LYS A 94 32.65 -9.93 16.88
N LYS A 95 33.87 -10.40 16.62
CA LYS A 95 34.41 -10.55 15.25
C LYS A 95 33.58 -11.52 14.43
N LEU A 96 33.21 -12.67 15.01
CA LEU A 96 32.37 -13.66 14.34
C LEU A 96 30.99 -13.09 14.02
N ARG A 97 30.32 -12.44 14.98
CA ARG A 97 29.01 -11.80 14.76
C ARG A 97 29.06 -10.79 13.62
N LYS A 98 30.06 -9.89 13.62
CA LYS A 98 30.24 -8.91 12.55
C LYS A 98 30.47 -9.56 11.18
N ALA A 99 31.24 -10.65 11.11
CA ALA A 99 31.46 -11.39 9.87
C ALA A 99 30.17 -12.05 9.35
N MET A 100 29.36 -12.61 10.25
CA MET A 100 28.07 -13.23 9.92
C MET A 100 27.05 -12.18 9.45
N GLU A 101 26.99 -11.02 10.11
CA GLU A 101 26.13 -9.90 9.69
C GLU A 101 26.52 -9.38 8.31
N ALA A 102 27.81 -9.12 8.07
CA ALA A 102 28.30 -8.70 6.76
C ALA A 102 28.00 -9.74 5.66
N ASN A 103 28.13 -11.04 5.97
CA ASN A 103 27.77 -12.10 5.03
C ASN A 103 26.27 -12.10 4.71
N LYS A 104 25.42 -11.92 5.72
CA LYS A 104 23.97 -11.83 5.58
C LYS A 104 23.57 -10.62 4.73
N GLU A 105 24.12 -9.44 5.01
CA GLU A 105 23.87 -8.22 4.23
C GLU A 105 24.34 -8.37 2.78
N ASN A 106 25.51 -8.96 2.53
CA ASN A 106 26.00 -9.23 1.18
C ASN A 106 25.09 -10.20 0.42
N ARG A 107 24.55 -11.22 1.10
CA ARG A 107 23.58 -12.13 0.50
C ARG A 107 22.26 -11.43 0.19
N GLU A 108 21.75 -10.62 1.11
CA GLU A 108 20.50 -9.88 0.95
C GLU A 108 20.59 -8.84 -0.17
N THR A 109 21.70 -8.10 -0.25
CA THR A 109 21.95 -7.12 -1.33
C THR A 109 21.98 -7.79 -2.70
N GLN A 110 22.63 -8.95 -2.85
CA GLN A 110 22.61 -9.72 -4.10
C GLN A 110 21.20 -10.19 -4.48
N ILE A 111 20.46 -10.73 -3.51
CA ILE A 111 19.07 -11.17 -3.73
C ILE A 111 18.18 -10.00 -4.12
N ASN A 112 18.32 -8.86 -3.45
CA ASN A 112 17.54 -7.66 -3.74
C ASN A 112 17.88 -7.09 -5.11
N ALA A 113 19.15 -7.05 -5.51
CA ALA A 113 19.56 -6.64 -6.85
C ALA A 113 18.97 -7.53 -7.95
N LEU A 114 18.91 -8.85 -7.73
CA LEU A 114 18.25 -9.78 -8.66
C LEU A 114 16.74 -9.54 -8.72
N ARG A 115 16.09 -9.31 -7.57
CA ARG A 115 14.65 -9.01 -7.50
C ARG A 115 14.30 -7.71 -8.21
N GLU A 116 15.09 -6.66 -8.06
CA GLU A 116 14.91 -5.39 -8.79
C GLU A 116 15.02 -5.60 -10.29
N ARG A 117 16.08 -6.28 -10.76
CA ARG A 117 16.27 -6.56 -12.19
C ARG A 117 15.10 -7.36 -12.79
N LEU A 118 14.58 -8.34 -12.03
CA LEU A 118 13.39 -9.10 -12.44
C LEU A 118 12.13 -8.22 -12.48
N ARG A 119 11.94 -7.34 -11.51
CA ARG A 119 10.81 -6.38 -11.51
C ARG A 119 10.87 -5.44 -12.70
N GLU A 120 12.04 -4.86 -13.00
CA GLU A 120 12.23 -4.03 -14.19
C GLU A 120 11.94 -4.79 -15.48
N HIS A 121 12.38 -6.05 -15.58
CA HIS A 121 12.10 -6.89 -16.73
C HIS A 121 10.60 -7.13 -16.91
N LEU A 122 9.87 -7.43 -15.82
CA LEU A 122 8.41 -7.61 -15.87
C LEU A 122 7.69 -6.34 -16.34
N VAL A 123 8.10 -5.16 -15.86
CA VAL A 123 7.53 -3.88 -16.31
C VAL A 123 7.76 -3.68 -17.81
N LYS A 124 8.97 -3.94 -18.31
CA LYS A 124 9.28 -3.82 -19.75
C LYS A 124 8.44 -4.78 -20.59
N VAL A 125 8.28 -6.03 -20.15
CA VAL A 125 7.41 -7.00 -20.84
C VAL A 125 5.98 -6.51 -20.88
N GLN A 126 5.45 -6.02 -19.76
CA GLN A 126 4.09 -5.47 -19.69
C GLN A 126 3.91 -4.27 -20.61
N GLU A 127 4.89 -3.38 -20.69
CA GLU A 127 4.86 -2.22 -21.60
C GLU A 127 4.83 -2.66 -23.06
N VAL A 128 5.67 -3.64 -23.45
CA VAL A 128 5.68 -4.19 -24.82
C VAL A 128 4.34 -4.83 -25.17
N CYS A 129 3.78 -5.65 -24.28
CA CYS A 129 2.45 -6.25 -24.48
C CYS A 129 1.38 -5.17 -24.62
N SER A 130 1.37 -4.19 -23.72
CA SER A 130 0.40 -3.08 -23.75
C SER A 130 0.48 -2.28 -25.04
N ARG A 131 1.70 -2.01 -25.53
CA ARG A 131 1.92 -1.31 -26.80
C ARG A 131 1.44 -2.14 -28.00
N SER A 132 1.67 -3.44 -27.99
CA SER A 132 1.18 -4.37 -29.03
C SER A 132 -0.35 -4.37 -29.05
N ASP A 133 -0.99 -4.48 -27.88
CA ASP A 133 -2.45 -4.47 -27.76
C ASP A 133 -3.07 -3.15 -28.23
N GLN A 134 -2.44 -2.02 -27.90
CA GLN A 134 -2.85 -0.71 -28.39
C GLN A 134 -2.76 -0.63 -29.92
N MET A 135 -1.66 -1.08 -30.50
CA MET A 135 -1.50 -1.11 -31.97
C MET A 135 -2.57 -1.98 -32.64
N SER A 136 -2.90 -3.14 -32.06
CA SER A 136 -3.96 -4.02 -32.56
C SER A 136 -5.32 -3.31 -32.54
N LYS A 137 -5.67 -2.67 -31.41
CA LYS A 137 -6.91 -1.92 -31.26
C LYS A 137 -7.01 -0.75 -32.23
N GLU A 138 -5.91 -0.02 -32.45
CA GLU A 138 -5.87 1.07 -33.42
C GLU A 138 -6.12 0.58 -34.85
N LEU A 139 -5.56 -0.58 -35.22
CA LEU A 139 -5.80 -1.19 -36.53
C LEU A 139 -7.26 -1.64 -36.68
N GLU A 140 -7.83 -2.28 -35.66
CA GLU A 140 -9.24 -2.66 -35.62
C GLU A 140 -10.17 -1.46 -35.75
N GLN A 141 -9.89 -0.37 -35.04
CA GLN A 141 -10.66 0.88 -35.14
C GLN A 141 -10.56 1.49 -36.53
N LYS A 142 -9.36 1.55 -37.13
CA LYS A 142 -9.17 2.04 -38.50
C LYS A 142 -9.95 1.21 -39.52
N LEU A 143 -9.95 -0.11 -39.37
CA LEU A 143 -10.74 -1.00 -40.22
C LEU A 143 -12.24 -0.76 -40.03
N THR A 144 -12.70 -0.67 -38.78
CA THR A 144 -14.11 -0.43 -38.45
C THR A 144 -14.61 0.89 -39.04
N ILE A 145 -13.86 1.98 -38.86
CA ILE A 145 -14.18 3.29 -39.45
C ILE A 145 -14.25 3.18 -40.96
N LYS A 146 -13.26 2.54 -41.60
CA LYS A 146 -13.21 2.37 -43.06
C LYS A 146 -14.45 1.63 -43.59
N TYR A 147 -14.86 0.55 -42.91
CA TYR A 147 -16.08 -0.18 -43.28
C TYR A 147 -17.35 0.64 -43.05
N SER A 148 -17.44 1.39 -41.96
CA SER A 148 -18.57 2.31 -41.70
C SER A 148 -18.71 3.34 -42.82
N THR A 149 -17.60 3.99 -43.18
CA THR A 149 -17.60 5.00 -44.26
C THR A 149 -17.97 4.39 -45.61
N TYR A 150 -17.52 3.18 -45.93
CA TYR A 150 -17.95 2.51 -47.16
C TYR A 150 -19.44 2.19 -47.17
N GLU A 151 -19.98 1.74 -46.04
CA GLU A 151 -21.40 1.43 -45.91
C GLU A 151 -22.26 2.70 -45.98
N GLU A 152 -21.87 3.77 -45.28
CA GLU A 152 -22.51 5.09 -45.35
C GLU A 152 -22.54 5.64 -46.78
N ASN A 153 -21.40 5.61 -47.48
CA ASN A 153 -21.31 6.06 -48.88
C ASN A 153 -22.20 5.23 -49.80
N ARG A 154 -22.24 3.90 -49.60
CA ARG A 154 -23.11 3.00 -50.38
C ARG A 154 -24.59 3.30 -50.11
N GLN A 155 -24.97 3.49 -48.85
CA GLN A 155 -26.33 3.86 -48.45
C GLN A 155 -26.72 5.21 -49.04
N GLU A 156 -25.85 6.21 -48.99
CA GLU A 156 -26.10 7.53 -49.56
C GLU A 156 -26.30 7.47 -51.08
N GLN A 157 -25.49 6.68 -51.79
CA GLN A 157 -25.65 6.48 -53.23
C GLN A 157 -26.99 5.80 -53.58
N LEU A 158 -27.36 4.76 -52.84
CA LEU A 158 -28.64 4.07 -53.01
C LEU A 158 -29.81 5.01 -52.69
N GLN A 159 -29.69 5.81 -51.63
CA GLN A 159 -30.71 6.77 -51.22
C GLN A 159 -30.92 7.83 -52.31
N LYS A 160 -29.84 8.41 -52.85
CA LYS A 160 -29.90 9.36 -53.97
C LYS A 160 -30.60 8.76 -55.20
N MET A 161 -30.38 7.48 -55.50
CA MET A 161 -31.09 6.80 -56.59
C MET A 161 -32.58 6.64 -56.27
N MET A 162 -32.91 6.24 -55.05
CA MET A 162 -34.31 6.09 -54.61
C MET A 162 -35.07 7.42 -54.61
N ASP A 163 -34.43 8.51 -54.21
CA ASP A 163 -35.04 9.84 -54.21
C ASP A 163 -35.34 10.30 -55.63
N ARG A 164 -34.41 10.12 -56.58
CA ARG A 164 -34.68 10.42 -58.01
C ARG A 164 -35.83 9.59 -58.57
N LEU A 165 -35.94 8.32 -58.19
CA LEU A 165 -37.04 7.45 -58.62
C LEU A 165 -38.37 7.91 -58.03
N LYS A 166 -38.39 8.35 -56.77
CA LYS A 166 -39.57 8.95 -56.14
C LYS A 166 -39.97 10.25 -56.81
N ASP A 167 -39.03 11.15 -57.08
CA ASP A 167 -39.28 12.42 -57.78
C ASP A 167 -39.83 12.18 -59.18
N HIS A 168 -39.34 11.17 -59.89
CA HIS A 168 -39.89 10.81 -61.19
C HIS A 168 -41.32 10.24 -61.06
N ALA A 169 -41.57 9.41 -60.05
CA ALA A 169 -42.90 8.86 -59.79
C ALA A 169 -43.92 9.97 -59.41
N THR A 170 -43.53 10.95 -58.59
CA THR A 170 -44.37 12.10 -58.25
C THR A 170 -44.65 12.95 -59.48
N HIS A 171 -43.64 13.23 -60.30
CA HIS A 171 -43.83 13.98 -61.54
C HIS A 171 -44.80 13.28 -62.50
N ILE A 172 -44.66 11.95 -62.69
CA ILE A 172 -45.61 11.17 -63.49
C ILE A 172 -47.03 11.31 -62.92
N GLN A 173 -47.20 11.19 -61.59
CA GLN A 173 -48.52 11.37 -60.97
C GLN A 173 -49.10 12.77 -61.19
N GLU A 174 -48.27 13.81 -61.10
CA GLU A 174 -48.69 15.19 -61.37
C GLU A 174 -49.15 15.38 -62.81
N VAL A 175 -48.39 14.86 -63.78
CA VAL A 175 -48.76 14.90 -65.21
C VAL A 175 -50.06 14.15 -65.48
N CYS A 176 -50.22 12.94 -64.93
CA CYS A 176 -51.46 12.17 -65.06
C CYS A 176 -52.66 12.92 -64.46
N LYS A 177 -52.52 13.47 -63.24
CA LYS A 177 -53.57 14.27 -62.60
C LYS A 177 -53.93 15.52 -63.40
N ALA A 178 -52.93 16.23 -63.94
CA ALA A 178 -53.16 17.40 -64.78
C ALA A 178 -53.91 17.01 -66.06
N SER A 179 -53.53 15.90 -66.71
CA SER A 179 -54.24 15.38 -67.88
C SER A 179 -55.68 14.97 -67.56
N GLU A 180 -55.91 14.28 -66.44
CA GLU A 180 -57.26 13.90 -65.99
C GLU A 180 -58.13 15.14 -65.72
N SER A 181 -57.59 16.15 -65.04
CA SER A 181 -58.28 17.42 -64.78
C SER A 181 -58.66 18.13 -66.07
N MET A 182 -57.76 18.20 -67.04
CA MET A 182 -58.01 18.81 -68.34
C MET A 182 -59.09 18.06 -69.14
N ASN A 183 -59.08 16.73 -69.09
CA ASN A 183 -60.11 15.91 -69.72
C ASN A 183 -61.48 16.13 -69.06
N ARG A 184 -61.56 16.08 -67.71
CA ARG A 184 -62.81 16.36 -66.98
C ARG A 184 -63.35 17.75 -67.29
N ALA A 185 -62.51 18.77 -67.27
CA ALA A 185 -62.93 20.14 -67.61
C ALA A 185 -63.45 20.26 -69.06
N SER A 186 -62.89 19.46 -69.98
CA SER A 186 -63.35 19.42 -71.37
C SER A 186 -64.68 18.67 -71.50
N GLU A 187 -64.85 17.55 -70.80
CA GLU A 187 -66.10 16.81 -70.70
C GLU A 187 -67.22 17.67 -70.10
N GLU A 188 -66.96 18.36 -68.99
CA GLU A 188 -67.90 19.29 -68.36
C GLU A 188 -68.31 20.43 -69.31
N LYS A 189 -67.38 20.98 -70.10
CA LYS A 189 -67.71 21.98 -71.13
C LYS A 189 -68.63 21.44 -72.22
N ILE A 190 -68.49 20.16 -72.59
CA ILE A 190 -69.37 19.52 -73.58
C ILE A 190 -70.76 19.29 -72.97
N ILE A 191 -70.82 18.75 -71.75
CA ILE A 191 -72.08 18.50 -71.02
C ILE A 191 -72.86 19.80 -70.83
N THR A 192 -72.22 20.84 -70.30
CA THR A 192 -72.86 22.15 -70.07
C THR A 192 -73.39 22.79 -71.35
N LYS A 193 -72.67 22.66 -72.48
CA LYS A 193 -73.16 23.09 -73.79
C LYS A 193 -74.40 22.29 -74.23
N MET A 194 -74.41 20.97 -74.04
CA MET A 194 -75.57 20.13 -74.35
C MET A 194 -76.78 20.48 -73.48
N GLU A 195 -76.58 20.66 -72.17
CA GLU A 195 -77.63 21.07 -71.23
C GLU A 195 -78.21 22.44 -71.58
N THR A 196 -77.37 23.40 -71.93
CA THR A 196 -77.81 24.74 -72.33
C THR A 196 -78.62 24.69 -73.63
N ALA A 197 -78.18 23.89 -74.60
CA ALA A 197 -78.94 23.68 -75.84
C ALA A 197 -80.30 23.01 -75.59
N LEU A 198 -80.37 22.03 -74.68
CA LEU A 198 -81.62 21.40 -74.27
C LEU A 198 -82.55 22.38 -73.57
N LYS A 199 -82.06 23.18 -72.60
CA LYS A 199 -82.84 24.22 -71.91
C LYS A 199 -83.41 25.25 -72.88
N ASN A 200 -82.58 25.77 -73.78
CA ASN A 200 -83.03 26.73 -74.79
C ASN A 200 -84.14 26.14 -75.69
N ARG A 201 -84.01 24.85 -76.05
CA ARG A 201 -85.03 24.14 -76.83
C ARG A 201 -86.33 23.97 -76.04
N GLU A 202 -86.24 23.61 -74.76
CA GLU A 202 -87.42 23.53 -73.87
C GLU A 202 -88.11 24.88 -73.70
N GLU A 203 -87.35 25.96 -73.53
CA GLU A 203 -87.88 27.32 -73.44
C GLU A 203 -88.61 27.73 -74.72
N GLN A 204 -88.05 27.41 -75.89
CA GLN A 204 -88.72 27.63 -77.17
C GLN A 204 -90.04 26.85 -77.26
N TYR A 205 -90.07 25.59 -76.83
CA TYR A 205 -91.31 24.81 -76.79
C TYR A 205 -92.32 25.38 -75.79
N ARG A 206 -91.89 25.82 -74.60
CA ARG A 206 -92.78 26.48 -73.63
C ARG A 206 -93.36 27.78 -74.19
N ALA A 207 -92.53 28.64 -74.77
CA ALA A 207 -92.99 29.89 -75.38
C ALA A 207 -93.95 29.67 -76.56
N LEU A 208 -93.81 28.54 -77.28
CA LEU A 208 -94.77 28.11 -78.29
C LEU A 208 -96.09 27.65 -77.65
N GLN A 209 -96.03 26.82 -76.61
CA GLN A 209 -97.21 26.38 -75.85
C GLN A 209 -97.96 27.54 -75.21
N GLU A 210 -97.27 28.53 -74.63
CA GLU A 210 -97.88 29.73 -74.06
C GLU A 210 -98.60 30.57 -75.13
N ARG A 211 -97.99 30.76 -76.30
CA ARG A 211 -98.65 31.44 -77.44
C ARG A 211 -99.90 30.71 -77.89
N LEU A 212 -99.87 29.38 -77.93
CA LEU A 212 -101.05 28.57 -78.23
C LEU A 212 -102.14 28.75 -77.18
N GLN A 213 -101.80 28.68 -75.88
CA GLN A 213 -102.75 28.90 -74.78
C GLN A 213 -103.31 30.32 -74.75
N GLU A 214 -102.53 31.34 -75.10
CA GLU A 214 -103.02 32.72 -75.18
C GLU A 214 -103.98 32.88 -76.36
N HIS A 215 -103.70 32.23 -77.49
CA HIS A 215 -104.62 32.18 -78.62
C HIS A 215 -105.94 31.49 -78.23
N GLU A 216 -105.88 30.39 -77.48
CA GLU A 216 -107.07 29.73 -76.91
C GLU A 216 -107.83 30.66 -75.96
N ARG A 217 -107.15 31.33 -75.03
CA ARG A 217 -107.75 32.32 -74.11
C ARG A 217 -108.44 33.46 -74.86
N ARG A 218 -107.83 34.00 -75.92
CA ARG A 218 -108.45 35.03 -76.76
C ARG A 218 -109.69 34.50 -77.50
N ILE A 219 -109.65 33.26 -78.00
CA ILE A 219 -110.84 32.63 -78.60
C ILE A 219 -111.97 32.53 -77.57
N GLU A 220 -111.67 32.10 -76.33
CA GLU A 220 -112.65 32.02 -75.25
C GLU A 220 -113.18 33.39 -74.85
N GLU A 221 -112.32 34.41 -74.77
CA GLU A 221 -112.72 35.78 -74.44
C GLU A 221 -113.62 36.37 -75.53
N VAL A 222 -113.31 36.13 -76.82
CA VAL A 222 -114.19 36.49 -77.94
C VAL A 222 -115.52 35.74 -77.86
N ARG A 223 -115.53 34.43 -77.50
CA ARG A 223 -116.78 33.68 -77.29
C ARG A 223 -117.59 34.24 -76.12
N ARG A 224 -116.94 34.62 -75.02
CA ARG A 224 -117.58 35.23 -73.85
C ARG A 224 -118.13 36.62 -74.17
N ASN A 225 -117.39 37.44 -74.90
CA ASN A 225 -117.85 38.75 -75.38
C ASN A 225 -119.04 38.59 -76.33
N LYS A 226 -119.02 37.59 -77.21
CA LYS A 226 -120.17 37.25 -78.05
C LYS A 226 -121.39 36.85 -77.21
N GLN A 227 -121.21 35.99 -76.19
CA GLN A 227 -122.30 35.63 -75.27
C GLN A 227 -122.82 36.84 -74.47
N ASN A 228 -121.94 37.75 -74.04
CA ASN A 228 -122.34 38.97 -73.35
C ASN A 228 -123.09 39.94 -74.28
N ILE A 229 -122.68 40.09 -75.54
CA ILE A 229 -123.42 40.86 -76.55
C ILE A 229 -124.78 40.21 -76.82
N GLU A 230 -124.85 38.89 -76.92
CA GLU A 230 -126.13 38.17 -77.06
C GLU A 230 -127.03 38.38 -75.84
N GLN A 231 -126.49 38.47 -74.62
CA GLN A 231 -127.25 38.82 -73.41
C GLN A 231 -127.65 40.31 -73.35
N GLN A 232 -126.83 41.21 -73.90
CA GLN A 232 -127.14 42.65 -74.04
C GLN A 232 -128.23 42.90 -75.09
N VAL A 233 -128.21 42.19 -76.21
CA VAL A 233 -129.25 42.25 -77.26
C VAL A 233 -130.57 41.63 -76.77
N VAL A 234 -130.52 40.62 -75.89
CA VAL A 234 -131.73 40.07 -75.23
C VAL A 234 -132.31 41.04 -74.18
N SER A 235 -131.48 41.90 -73.56
CA SER A 235 -131.94 42.91 -72.59
C SER A 235 -132.33 44.26 -73.21
N GLU A 236 -131.81 44.63 -74.39
CA GLU A 236 -132.24 45.80 -75.18
C GLU A 236 -133.38 45.48 -76.15
N GLY A 237 -133.68 44.20 -76.41
CA GLY A 237 -134.85 43.73 -77.15
C GLY A 237 -136.11 43.48 -76.29
N GLN A 238 -136.06 43.82 -75.00
CA GLN A 238 -137.22 43.85 -74.09
C GLN A 238 -137.32 45.23 -73.42
N ALA A 239 -137.54 46.26 -74.25
CA ALA A 239 -138.16 47.54 -73.93
C ALA A 239 -139.24 47.83 -74.98
#